data_AF-A0A6G9IF95-F1
#
_entry.id   AF-A0A6G9IF95-F1
#
_cell.length_a   1.000
_cell.length_b   1.000
_cell.length_c   1.000
_cell.angle_alpha   90.00
_cell.angle_beta   90.00
_cell.angle_gamma   90.00
#
_symmetry.space_group_name_H-M   'P 1'
#
loop_
_entity.id
_entity.type
_entity.pdbx_description
1 polymer ?
#
loop_
_entity_poly.entity_id
_entity_poly.type
_entity_poly.pdbx_seq_one_letter_code
_entity_poly.pdbx_strand_id
1 'polypeptide(L)'
;MSQSVQWQKQQQTLVLSGVLDRNTLNTIWQETDIAQNMQSIDVSALTRVDSAGLALLAYYCTHHDIALRGVSSQLSTLIELYNLSTVIKVQ
;
A
#
# COMPACT_ATOMS: atom_id res chain seq x y z
N MET A 1 -18.32 -9.51 10.34
CA MET A 1 -16.93 -9.38 10.83
C MET A 1 -16.19 -8.52 9.82
N SER A 2 -15.95 -7.26 10.15
CA SER A 2 -15.46 -6.25 9.21
C SER A 2 -14.00 -6.54 8.87
N GLN A 3 -13.74 -6.98 7.63
CA GLN A 3 -12.38 -7.07 7.09
C GLN A 3 -11.84 -5.64 6.98
N SER A 4 -11.20 -5.16 8.03
CA SER A 4 -10.70 -3.79 8.12
C SER A 4 -9.21 -3.81 7.80
N VAL A 5 -8.75 -2.87 6.98
CA VAL A 5 -7.31 -2.65 6.82
C VAL A 5 -6.75 -2.15 8.15
N GLN A 6 -5.62 -2.70 8.55
CA GLN A 6 -4.87 -2.26 9.72
C GLN A 6 -3.50 -1.77 9.26
N TRP A 7 -3.04 -0.67 9.85
CA TRP A 7 -1.74 -0.10 9.55
C TRP A 7 -0.97 0.15 10.83
N GLN A 8 0.35 0.03 10.77
CA GLN A 8 1.23 0.27 11.90
C GLN A 8 2.53 0.93 11.43
N LYS A 9 2.90 2.03 12.06
CA LYS A 9 4.20 2.68 11.83
C LYS A 9 5.27 1.96 12.65
N GLN A 10 6.24 1.34 11.97
CA GLN A 10 7.43 0.76 12.60
C GLN A 10 8.65 1.54 12.15
N GLN A 11 9.17 2.41 13.03
CA GLN A 11 10.32 3.27 12.74
C GLN A 11 10.10 4.16 11.50
N GLN A 12 10.63 3.77 10.33
CA GLN A 12 10.48 4.45 9.04
C GLN A 12 9.75 3.59 8.00
N THR A 13 9.06 2.54 8.45
CA THR A 13 8.30 1.63 7.59
C THR A 13 6.84 1.60 8.03
N LEU A 14 5.93 1.84 7.10
CA LEU A 14 4.49 1.69 7.32
C LEU A 14 4.07 0.27 6.95
N VAL A 15 3.71 -0.56 7.93
CA VAL A 15 3.24 -1.92 7.71
C VAL A 15 1.73 -1.90 7.50
N LEU A 16 1.27 -2.43 6.37
CA LEU A 16 -0.14 -2.58 6.02
C LEU A 16 -0.53 -4.05 6.10
N SER A 17 -1.67 -4.32 6.76
CA SER A 17 -2.16 -5.67 6.98
C SER A 17 -3.67 -5.79 6.77
N GLY A 18 -4.11 -7.00 6.38
CA GLY A 18 -5.51 -7.29 6.09
C GLY A 18 -5.86 -7.13 4.62
N VAL A 19 -7.00 -6.51 4.31
CA VAL A 19 -7.50 -6.38 2.94
C VAL A 19 -7.49 -4.92 2.52
N LEU A 20 -6.90 -4.64 1.35
CA LEU A 20 -6.85 -3.31 0.75
C LEU A 20 -7.76 -3.28 -0.49
N ASP A 21 -9.00 -2.91 -0.28
CA ASP A 21 -10.06 -2.84 -1.28
C ASP A 21 -10.83 -1.52 -1.16
N ARG A 22 -11.78 -1.29 -2.06
CA ARG A 22 -12.55 -0.03 -2.10
C ARG A 22 -13.30 0.27 -0.78
N ASN A 23 -13.73 -0.74 -0.03
CA ASN A 23 -14.46 -0.56 1.23
C ASN A 23 -13.52 -0.17 2.38
N THR A 24 -12.34 -0.75 2.44
CA THR A 24 -11.31 -0.50 3.47
C THR A 24 -10.49 0.76 3.20
N LEU A 25 -10.44 1.19 1.93
CA LEU A 25 -9.75 2.40 1.48
C LEU A 25 -10.20 3.65 2.21
N ASN A 26 -11.50 3.77 2.50
CA ASN A 26 -12.04 4.96 3.15
C ASN A 26 -11.48 5.13 4.57
N THR A 27 -11.21 4.03 5.27
CA THR A 27 -10.63 4.05 6.62
C THR A 27 -9.18 4.51 6.61
N ILE A 28 -8.39 4.05 5.63
CA ILE A 28 -6.97 4.39 5.54
C ILE A 28 -6.71 5.75 4.87
N TRP A 29 -7.58 6.19 3.96
CA TRP A 29 -7.46 7.49 3.29
C TRP A 29 -7.74 8.67 4.21
N GLN A 30 -8.66 8.51 5.16
CA GLN A 30 -8.91 9.54 6.18
C GLN A 30 -7.66 9.79 7.04
N GLU A 31 -6.87 8.74 7.25
CA GLU A 31 -5.59 8.79 7.96
C GLU A 31 -4.45 9.14 6.99
N THR A 32 -4.64 10.16 6.13
CA THR A 32 -3.71 10.53 5.04
C THR A 32 -2.30 10.88 5.55
N ASP A 33 -2.16 11.19 6.84
CA ASP A 33 -0.89 11.49 7.50
C ASP A 33 -0.07 10.24 7.87
N ILE A 34 -0.58 9.02 7.64
CA ILE A 34 0.12 7.80 8.06
C ILE A 34 1.42 7.56 7.29
N ALA A 35 1.46 7.98 6.03
CA ALA A 35 2.62 7.84 5.17
C ALA A 35 3.64 8.97 5.34
N GLN A 36 3.31 10.03 6.09
CA GLN A 36 4.26 11.12 6.34
C GLN A 36 5.50 10.61 7.09
N ASN A 37 6.68 11.04 6.64
CA ASN A 37 7.99 10.69 7.17
C ASN A 37 8.35 9.19 7.11
N MET A 38 7.61 8.39 6.33
CA MET A 38 7.95 6.99 6.09
C MET A 38 8.92 6.89 4.91
N GLN A 39 9.86 5.94 4.95
CA GLN A 39 10.76 5.62 3.83
C GLN A 39 10.29 4.40 3.04
N SER A 40 9.57 3.48 3.69
CA SER A 40 9.03 2.30 3.03
C SER A 40 7.62 1.97 3.51
N ILE A 41 6.85 1.26 2.68
CA ILE A 41 5.57 0.67 3.04
C ILE A 41 5.70 -0.84 2.88
N ASP A 42 5.51 -1.58 3.96
CA ASP A 42 5.47 -3.03 3.92
C ASP A 42 4.03 -3.50 3.63
N VAL A 43 3.87 -4.24 2.54
CA VAL A 43 2.60 -4.81 2.08
C VAL A 43 2.57 -6.34 2.20
N SER A 44 3.56 -6.95 2.86
CA SER A 44 3.64 -8.42 2.98
C SER A 44 2.49 -9.00 3.80
N ALA A 45 1.98 -8.25 4.76
CA ALA A 45 0.86 -8.64 5.61
C ALA A 45 -0.52 -8.37 4.97
N LEU A 46 -0.56 -7.85 3.74
CA LEU A 46 -1.80 -7.71 2.98
C LEU A 46 -2.21 -9.07 2.41
N THR A 47 -3.40 -9.50 2.80
CA THR A 47 -4.03 -10.73 2.32
C THR A 47 -4.57 -10.57 0.91
N ARG A 48 -5.06 -9.38 0.56
CA ARG A 48 -5.64 -9.08 -0.76
C ARG A 48 -5.53 -7.59 -1.07
N VAL A 49 -5.23 -7.29 -2.33
CA VAL A 49 -5.19 -5.92 -2.87
C VAL A 49 -5.98 -5.87 -4.17
N ASP A 50 -6.92 -4.93 -4.27
CA ASP A 50 -7.66 -4.64 -5.50
C ASP A 50 -7.09 -3.40 -6.22
N SER A 51 -7.59 -3.09 -7.43
CA SER A 51 -7.13 -1.94 -8.23
C SER A 51 -7.18 -0.61 -7.49
N ALA A 52 -8.20 -0.41 -6.65
CA ALA A 52 -8.31 0.79 -5.82
C ALA A 52 -7.17 0.85 -4.78
N GLY A 53 -6.85 -0.28 -4.13
CA GLY A 53 -5.76 -0.36 -3.17
C GLY A 53 -4.40 -0.10 -3.83
N LEU A 54 -4.20 -0.60 -5.05
CA LEU A 54 -3.00 -0.28 -5.83
C LEU A 54 -2.89 1.22 -6.15
N ALA A 55 -3.99 1.87 -6.52
CA ALA A 55 -3.98 3.32 -6.78
C ALA A 55 -3.57 4.12 -5.53
N LEU A 56 -4.00 3.68 -4.35
CA LEU A 56 -3.59 4.26 -3.07
C LEU A 56 -2.09 4.08 -2.82
N LEU A 57 -1.56 2.88 -3.03
CA LEU A 57 -0.13 2.61 -2.88
C LEU A 57 0.70 3.46 -3.85
N ALA A 58 0.26 3.55 -5.11
CA ALA A 58 0.89 4.40 -6.12
C ALA A 58 0.87 5.87 -5.70
N TYR A 59 -0.23 6.37 -5.13
CA TYR A 59 -0.32 7.71 -4.58
C TYR A 59 0.73 7.94 -3.48
N TYR A 60 0.86 7.03 -2.52
CA TYR A 60 1.86 7.19 -1.46
C TYR A 60 3.29 7.14 -1.99
N CYS A 61 3.60 6.22 -2.91
CA CYS A 61 4.92 6.14 -3.54
C CYS A 61 5.28 7.42 -4.30
N THR A 62 4.33 8.01 -5.03
CA THR A 62 4.57 9.22 -5.82
C THR A 62 4.60 10.49 -4.99
N HIS A 63 3.72 10.61 -4.01
CA HIS A 63 3.56 11.83 -3.22
C HIS A 63 4.61 11.97 -2.11
N HIS A 64 5.07 10.84 -1.56
CA HIS A 64 6.01 10.82 -0.44
C HIS A 64 7.37 10.16 -0.78
N ASP A 65 7.62 9.80 -2.04
CA ASP A 65 8.82 9.09 -2.52
C ASP A 65 9.14 7.81 -1.72
N ILE A 66 8.10 7.06 -1.36
CA ILE A 66 8.21 5.86 -0.51
C ILE A 66 8.40 4.60 -1.38
N ALA A 67 9.21 3.64 -0.92
CA ALA A 67 9.33 2.33 -1.55
C ALA A 67 8.36 1.28 -0.98
N LEU A 68 7.74 0.45 -1.82
CA LEU A 68 6.98 -0.72 -1.37
C LEU A 68 7.93 -1.88 -1.05
N ARG A 69 7.64 -2.63 0.02
CA ARG A 69 8.33 -3.85 0.42
C ARG A 69 7.35 -4.99 0.61
N GLY A 70 7.78 -6.21 0.33
CA GLY A 70 6.95 -7.39 0.56
C GLY A 70 5.77 -7.52 -0.41
N VAL A 71 5.93 -7.00 -1.63
CA VAL A 71 4.91 -7.05 -2.69
C VAL A 71 4.58 -8.52 -3.00
N SER A 72 3.30 -8.89 -2.85
CA SER A 72 2.85 -10.23 -3.19
C SER A 72 2.88 -10.46 -4.70
N SER A 73 2.99 -11.71 -5.13
CA SER A 73 2.99 -12.06 -6.57
C SER A 73 1.77 -11.50 -7.31
N GLN A 74 0.60 -11.52 -6.68
CA GLN A 74 -0.64 -10.98 -7.23
C GLN A 74 -0.58 -9.44 -7.38
N LEU A 75 0.01 -8.74 -6.41
CA LEU A 75 0.22 -7.30 -6.47
C LEU A 75 1.27 -6.93 -7.54
N SER A 76 2.35 -7.69 -7.66
CA SER A 76 3.34 -7.52 -8.74
C SER A 76 2.69 -7.66 -10.11
N THR A 77 1.86 -8.68 -10.32
CA THR A 77 1.11 -8.83 -11.58
C THR A 77 0.20 -7.62 -11.85
N LEU A 78 -0.48 -7.08 -10.83
CA LEU A 78 -1.27 -5.85 -11.02
C LEU A 78 -0.38 -4.65 -11.37
N ILE A 79 0.74 -4.45 -10.67
CA ILE A 79 1.70 -3.37 -10.96
C ILE A 79 2.18 -3.46 -12.41
N GLU A 80 2.50 -4.65 -12.89
CA GLU A 80 2.88 -4.90 -14.29
C GLU A 80 1.73 -4.63 -15.25
N LEU A 81 0.52 -5.12 -14.96
CA LEU A 81 -0.67 -4.90 -15.81
C LEU A 81 -1.02 -3.42 -15.95
N TYR A 82 -0.82 -2.63 -14.90
CA TYR A 82 -1.07 -1.19 -14.91
C TYR A 82 0.17 -0.37 -15.33
N ASN A 83 1.28 -1.02 -15.74
CA ASN A 83 2.55 -0.36 -16.09
C ASN A 83 3.06 0.61 -15.00
N LEU A 84 2.82 0.29 -13.73
CA LEU A 84 3.21 1.14 -12.59
C LEU A 84 4.61 0.84 -12.06
N SER A 85 5.33 -0.12 -12.65
CA SER A 85 6.69 -0.48 -12.26
C SER A 85 7.71 0.66 -12.41
N THR A 86 7.42 1.66 -13.26
CA THR A 86 8.25 2.87 -13.41
C THR A 86 7.94 3.95 -12.37
N VAL A 87 6.77 3.87 -11.73
CA VAL A 87 6.25 4.86 -10.79
C VAL A 87 6.43 4.39 -9.35
N ILE A 88 6.25 3.09 -9.12
CA ILE A 88 6.31 2.46 -7.82
C ILE A 88 7.71 1.83 -7.65
N LYS A 89 8.49 2.35 -6.70
CA LYS A 89 9.75 1.73 -6.30
C LYS A 89 9.43 0.51 -5.44
N VAL A 90 9.76 -0.68 -5.92
CA VAL A 90 9.66 -1.93 -5.15
C VAL A 90 11.05 -2.31 -4.64
N GLN A 91 11.19 -2.55 -3.32
CA GLN A 91 12.40 -2.96 -2.63
C GLN A 91 12.30 -4.38 -2.06
#